data_AF-A0AAV0IEA0-F1
#
_entry.id   AF-A0AAV0IEA0-F1
#
_cell.length_a   1.000
_cell.length_b   1.000
_cell.length_c   1.000
_cell.angle_alpha   90.00
_cell.angle_beta   90.00
_cell.angle_gamma   90.00
#
_symmetry.space_group_name_H-M   'P 1'
#
loop_
_entity.id
_entity.type
_entity.pdbx_description
1 polymer ?
#
loop_
_entity_poly.entity_id
_entity_poly.type
_entity_poly.pdbx_seq_one_letter_code
_entity_poly.pdbx_strand_id
1 'polypeptide(L)'
;RFDGKVFLEKLRGKTIVIVGDSISFNQQESLTCLLHAAVGPNSKITTGTMGPYNSNYFQEYGVTIAEFYTRFLAQITTEKIGRVLKLHLINDYGNVWKDADVLIFNTGFWWDVNGNQKGWDFIQDGENNPIVRDMDRTLAFRKALTTWAKWVDSGVLNFAKTKVFYQGFYPDHYRLASINRLINLYFVDLFFISLLID
;
A
#
# COMPACT_ATOMS: atom_id res chain seq x y z
N ARG A 1 -17.24 10.67 -15.83
CA ARG A 1 -17.63 9.24 -15.70
C ARG A 1 -16.39 8.40 -15.95
N PHE A 2 -16.17 7.34 -15.18
CA PHE A 2 -15.03 6.44 -15.41
C PHE A 2 -15.20 5.66 -16.72
N ASP A 3 -14.12 5.54 -17.48
CA ASP A 3 -14.01 4.71 -18.68
C ASP A 3 -12.78 3.81 -18.56
N GLY A 4 -13.01 2.51 -18.41
CA GLY A 4 -11.94 1.54 -18.18
C GLY A 4 -11.03 1.29 -19.38
N LYS A 5 -11.55 1.46 -20.61
CA LYS A 5 -10.72 1.33 -21.82
C LYS A 5 -9.77 2.52 -21.93
N VAL A 6 -10.28 3.74 -21.72
CA VAL A 6 -9.45 4.95 -21.69
C VAL A 6 -8.41 4.89 -20.58
N PHE A 7 -8.77 4.36 -19.40
CA PHE A 7 -7.84 4.13 -18.30
C PHE A 7 -6.69 3.21 -18.71
N LEU A 8 -7.00 2.04 -19.28
CA LEU A 8 -5.99 1.07 -19.71
C LEU A 8 -5.13 1.59 -20.87
N GLU A 9 -5.70 2.33 -21.81
CA GLU A 9 -4.93 2.97 -22.89
C GLU A 9 -3.93 4.00 -22.35
N LYS A 10 -4.35 4.85 -21.41
CA LYS A 10 -3.46 5.82 -20.77
C LYS A 10 -2.34 5.16 -19.97
N LEU A 11 -2.58 3.96 -19.45
CA LEU A 11 -1.60 3.18 -18.71
C LEU A 11 -0.87 2.15 -19.56
N ARG A 12 -1.02 2.17 -20.89
CA ARG A 12 -0.42 1.17 -21.77
C ARG A 12 1.07 0.95 -21.47
N GLY A 13 1.44 -0.30 -21.21
CA GLY A 13 2.81 -0.71 -20.86
C GLY A 13 3.24 -0.40 -19.42
N LYS A 14 2.35 0.09 -18.54
CA LYS A 14 2.67 0.53 -17.18
C LYS A 14 2.30 -0.49 -16.11
N THR A 15 2.99 -0.38 -14.97
CA THR A 15 2.70 -1.15 -13.75
C THR A 15 2.16 -0.26 -12.64
N ILE A 16 0.97 -0.61 -12.14
CA ILE A 16 0.42 -0.09 -10.88
C ILE A 16 0.74 -1.09 -9.78
N VAL A 17 1.31 -0.62 -8.66
CA VAL A 17 1.50 -1.43 -7.46
C VAL A 17 0.72 -0.79 -6.31
N ILE A 18 -0.21 -1.55 -5.75
CA ILE A 18 -0.97 -1.20 -4.55
C ILE A 18 -0.29 -1.88 -3.36
N VAL A 19 0.18 -1.09 -2.41
CA VAL A 19 1.02 -1.54 -1.30
C VAL A 19 0.28 -1.28 0.01
N GLY A 20 -0.03 -2.34 0.76
CA GLY A 20 -0.69 -2.14 2.04
C GLY A 20 -1.35 -3.39 2.58
N ASP A 21 -2.33 -3.21 3.44
CA ASP A 21 -2.96 -4.31 4.15
C ASP A 21 -4.09 -4.97 3.33
N SER A 22 -4.95 -5.74 4.00
CA SER A 22 -6.06 -6.44 3.36
C SER A 22 -7.01 -5.53 2.59
N ILE A 23 -7.06 -4.23 2.91
CA ILE A 23 -7.89 -3.29 2.15
C ILE A 23 -7.25 -2.96 0.80
N SER A 24 -5.91 -2.90 0.70
CA SER A 24 -5.21 -2.77 -0.57
C SER A 24 -5.48 -3.94 -1.51
N PHE A 25 -5.57 -5.15 -0.97
CA PHE A 25 -5.99 -6.33 -1.73
C PHE A 25 -7.42 -6.17 -2.30
N ASN A 26 -8.38 -5.74 -1.48
CA ASN A 26 -9.75 -5.48 -1.94
C ASN A 26 -9.79 -4.39 -3.02
N GLN A 27 -8.96 -3.35 -2.89
CA GLN A 27 -8.87 -2.28 -3.88
C GLN A 27 -8.31 -2.79 -5.21
N GLN A 28 -7.27 -3.63 -5.17
CA GLN A 28 -6.72 -4.26 -6.35
C GLN A 28 -7.76 -5.13 -7.06
N GLU A 29 -8.47 -5.97 -6.32
CA GLU A 29 -9.48 -6.87 -6.90
C GLU A 29 -10.67 -6.10 -7.48
N SER A 30 -11.12 -5.05 -6.77
CA SER A 30 -12.19 -4.17 -7.24
C SER A 30 -11.81 -3.48 -8.56
N LEU A 31 -10.60 -2.92 -8.64
CA LEU A 31 -10.10 -2.27 -9.85
C LEU A 31 -9.97 -3.27 -11.00
N THR A 32 -9.41 -4.46 -10.76
CA THR A 32 -9.32 -5.52 -11.76
C THR A 32 -10.69 -5.91 -12.29
N CYS A 33 -11.68 -6.12 -11.42
CA CYS A 33 -13.05 -6.45 -11.82
C CYS A 33 -13.69 -5.35 -12.68
N LEU A 34 -13.53 -4.08 -12.27
CA LEU A 34 -14.07 -2.92 -12.99
C LEU A 34 -13.48 -2.81 -14.39
N LEU A 35 -12.17 -3.06 -14.53
CA LEU A 35 -11.48 -3.03 -15.81
C LEU A 35 -11.83 -4.23 -16.69
N HIS A 36 -11.90 -5.43 -16.12
CA HIS A 36 -12.35 -6.63 -16.83
C HIS A 36 -13.76 -6.43 -17.41
N ALA A 37 -14.68 -5.86 -16.63
CA ALA A 37 -16.03 -5.53 -17.11
C ALA A 37 -16.02 -4.50 -18.26
N ALA A 38 -15.08 -3.54 -18.25
CA ALA A 38 -14.98 -2.51 -19.28
C ALA A 38 -14.44 -3.02 -20.62
N VAL A 39 -13.49 -3.97 -20.59
CA VAL A 39 -12.86 -4.53 -21.81
C VAL A 39 -13.66 -5.68 -22.43
N GLY A 40 -14.50 -6.34 -21.62
CA GLY A 40 -15.38 -7.42 -22.06
C GLY A 40 -14.75 -8.82 -21.99
N PRO A 41 -15.56 -9.88 -22.20
CA PRO A 41 -15.20 -11.26 -21.87
C PRO A 41 -14.10 -11.87 -22.75
N ASN A 42 -13.79 -11.26 -23.89
CA ASN A 42 -12.76 -11.76 -24.80
C ASN A 42 -11.35 -11.25 -24.47
N SER A 43 -11.24 -10.26 -23.57
CA SER A 43 -9.95 -9.72 -23.15
C SER A 43 -9.15 -10.77 -22.39
N LYS A 44 -7.86 -10.90 -22.70
CA LYS A 44 -6.96 -11.81 -21.99
C LYS A 44 -6.36 -11.13 -20.76
N ILE A 45 -6.70 -11.69 -19.60
CA ILE A 45 -6.10 -11.31 -18.31
C ILE A 45 -5.35 -12.52 -17.74
N THR A 46 -4.11 -12.32 -17.33
CA THR A 46 -3.32 -13.35 -16.62
C THR A 46 -3.20 -12.97 -15.16
N THR A 47 -3.72 -13.82 -14.28
CA THR A 47 -3.57 -13.70 -12.83
C THR A 47 -2.43 -14.60 -12.36
N GLY A 48 -1.56 -14.09 -11.49
CA GLY A 48 -0.43 -14.83 -10.97
C GLY A 48 0.49 -13.96 -10.13
N THR A 49 1.74 -14.37 -10.00
CA THR A 49 2.74 -13.64 -9.24
C THR A 49 3.75 -12.93 -10.15
N MET A 50 4.13 -11.72 -9.75
CA MET A 50 5.22 -10.96 -10.36
C MET A 50 6.24 -10.67 -9.26
N GLY A 51 7.31 -11.48 -9.16
CA GLY A 51 8.23 -11.39 -8.02
C GLY A 51 7.48 -11.57 -6.69
N PRO A 52 7.54 -10.60 -5.75
CA PRO A 52 6.82 -10.67 -4.48
C PRO A 52 5.36 -10.18 -4.55
N TYR A 53 4.86 -9.83 -5.74
CA TYR A 53 3.51 -9.29 -5.91
C TYR A 53 2.51 -10.36 -6.33
N ASN A 54 1.27 -10.24 -5.85
CA ASN A 54 0.11 -10.77 -6.56
C ASN A 54 -0.23 -9.83 -7.72
N SER A 55 -0.60 -10.34 -8.88
CA SER A 55 -0.74 -9.49 -10.08
C SER A 55 -1.80 -9.97 -11.06
N ASN A 56 -2.40 -9.00 -11.74
CA ASN A 56 -3.31 -9.17 -12.86
C ASN A 56 -2.76 -8.40 -14.07
N TYR A 57 -2.48 -9.11 -15.16
CA TYR A 57 -1.88 -8.56 -16.38
C TYR A 57 -2.89 -8.50 -17.53
N PHE A 58 -3.23 -7.29 -17.97
CA PHE A 58 -4.11 -7.02 -19.10
C PHE A 58 -3.29 -7.03 -20.41
N GLN A 59 -3.27 -8.18 -21.08
CA GLN A 59 -2.31 -8.48 -22.16
C GLN A 59 -2.39 -7.49 -23.33
N GLU A 60 -3.60 -7.11 -23.75
CA GLU A 60 -3.83 -6.21 -24.88
C GLU A 60 -3.28 -4.80 -24.65
N TYR A 61 -3.19 -4.39 -23.39
CA TYR A 61 -2.74 -3.06 -22.97
C TYR A 61 -1.32 -3.08 -22.42
N GLY A 62 -0.76 -4.26 -22.13
CA GLY A 62 0.51 -4.36 -21.42
C GLY A 62 0.46 -3.74 -20.03
N VAL A 63 -0.71 -3.71 -19.39
CA VAL A 63 -0.91 -3.10 -18.07
C VAL A 63 -0.86 -4.17 -17.00
N THR A 64 -0.06 -3.94 -15.97
CA THR A 64 -0.04 -4.79 -14.76
C THR A 64 -0.64 -4.05 -13.59
N ILE A 65 -1.57 -4.71 -12.90
CA ILE A 65 -2.09 -4.26 -11.59
C ILE A 65 -1.61 -5.27 -10.56
N ALA A 66 -0.75 -4.81 -9.68
CA ALA A 66 -0.06 -5.64 -8.70
C ALA A 66 -0.38 -5.20 -7.27
N GLU A 67 -0.32 -6.14 -6.35
CA GLU A 67 -0.51 -5.96 -4.92
C GLU A 67 0.73 -6.43 -4.16
N PHE A 68 1.15 -5.63 -3.19
CA PHE A 68 2.18 -5.97 -2.22
C PHE A 68 1.60 -5.90 -0.81
N TYR A 69 1.40 -7.06 -0.19
CA TYR A 69 0.87 -7.12 1.15
C TYR A 69 1.89 -6.68 2.21
N THR A 70 1.56 -5.62 2.95
CA THR A 70 2.27 -5.21 4.15
C THR A 70 1.34 -4.50 5.13
N ARG A 71 1.37 -4.92 6.39
CA ARG A 71 0.45 -4.39 7.41
C ARG A 71 0.79 -2.98 7.86
N PHE A 72 2.07 -2.62 7.89
CA PHE A 72 2.57 -1.46 8.65
C PHE A 72 3.43 -0.49 7.83
N LEU A 73 3.76 -0.80 6.57
CA LEU A 73 4.80 -0.07 5.80
C LEU A 73 6.17 0.04 6.52
N ALA A 74 6.32 -0.68 7.63
CA ALA A 74 7.50 -0.79 8.46
C ALA A 74 7.91 -2.27 8.52
N GLN A 75 9.19 -2.50 8.78
CA GLN A 75 9.75 -3.83 8.72
C GLN A 75 9.48 -4.63 9.99
N ILE A 76 9.14 -5.91 9.84
CA ILE A 76 9.16 -6.88 10.95
C ILE A 76 10.35 -7.80 10.73
N THR A 77 11.25 -7.87 11.72
CA THR A 77 12.39 -8.81 11.71
C THR A 77 12.21 -9.86 12.79
N THR A 78 12.67 -11.09 12.51
CA THR A 78 12.73 -12.14 13.53
C THR A 78 14.09 -12.09 14.20
N GLU A 79 14.10 -11.64 15.45
CA GLU A 79 15.29 -11.59 16.31
C GLU A 79 15.26 -12.74 17.32
N LYS A 80 16.37 -13.00 18.04
CA LYS A 80 16.42 -14.03 19.09
C LYS A 80 15.36 -13.86 20.19
N ILE A 81 14.92 -12.63 20.40
CA ILE A 81 13.91 -12.27 21.40
C ILE A 81 12.47 -12.45 20.90
N GLY A 82 12.27 -12.60 19.58
CA GLY A 82 10.96 -12.64 18.93
C GLY A 82 10.87 -11.71 17.72
N ARG A 83 9.66 -11.48 17.22
CA ARG A 83 9.41 -10.59 16.08
C ARG A 83 9.44 -9.13 16.54
N VAL A 84 10.24 -8.30 15.88
CA VAL A 84 10.41 -6.88 16.21
C VAL A 84 9.88 -6.03 15.06
N LEU A 85 8.88 -5.19 15.34
CA LEU A 85 8.41 -4.15 14.42
C LEU A 85 9.39 -2.96 14.49
N LYS A 86 10.18 -2.76 13.44
CA LYS A 86 11.17 -1.69 13.31
C LYS A 86 10.58 -0.51 12.55
N LEU A 87 10.14 0.51 13.28
CA LEU A 87 9.45 1.69 12.74
C LEU A 87 10.38 2.61 11.92
N HIS A 88 11.69 2.47 12.08
CA HIS A 88 12.72 3.24 11.37
C HIS A 88 13.19 2.61 10.07
N LEU A 89 12.64 1.45 9.68
CA LEU A 89 13.07 0.72 8.50
C LEU A 89 11.95 0.53 7.48
N ILE A 90 12.32 0.73 6.22
CA ILE A 90 11.51 0.43 5.02
C ILE A 90 12.27 -0.40 3.99
N ASN A 91 13.58 -0.59 4.20
CA ASN A 91 14.56 -0.81 3.14
C ASN A 91 14.30 -2.09 2.31
N ASP A 92 13.90 -3.17 2.97
CA ASP A 92 13.67 -4.45 2.31
C ASP A 92 12.45 -4.42 1.38
N TYR A 93 11.53 -3.48 1.59
CA TYR A 93 10.36 -3.29 0.74
C TYR A 93 10.50 -2.14 -0.25
N GLY A 94 11.21 -1.07 0.12
CA GLY A 94 11.35 0.11 -0.74
C GLY A 94 11.99 -0.21 -2.09
N ASN A 95 13.00 -1.09 -2.12
CA ASN A 95 13.65 -1.51 -3.37
C ASN A 95 12.73 -2.33 -4.28
N VAL A 96 11.71 -2.98 -3.72
CA VAL A 96 10.74 -3.76 -4.48
C VAL A 96 9.86 -2.81 -5.29
N TRP A 97 9.39 -1.74 -4.68
CA TRP A 97 8.37 -0.85 -5.23
C TRP A 97 8.88 0.19 -6.24
N LYS A 98 10.18 0.49 -6.22
CA LYS A 98 10.76 1.68 -6.89
C LYS A 98 10.55 1.75 -8.40
N ASP A 99 10.34 0.60 -9.06
CA ASP A 99 10.24 0.54 -10.51
C ASP A 99 8.80 0.68 -11.03
N ALA A 100 7.80 0.75 -10.15
CA ALA A 100 6.40 0.96 -10.53
C ALA A 100 6.17 2.33 -11.18
N ASP A 101 5.24 2.41 -12.13
CA ASP A 101 4.79 3.68 -12.72
C ASP A 101 3.80 4.41 -11.81
N VAL A 102 3.04 3.65 -11.02
CA VAL A 102 2.07 4.15 -10.06
C VAL A 102 2.20 3.35 -8.77
N LEU A 103 2.37 4.06 -7.65
CA LEU A 103 2.35 3.49 -6.32
C LEU A 103 1.15 4.02 -5.53
N ILE A 104 0.37 3.11 -4.95
CA ILE A 104 -0.76 3.44 -4.08
C ILE A 104 -0.53 2.77 -2.74
N PHE A 105 -0.19 3.56 -1.72
CA PHE A 105 0.10 3.06 -0.39
C PHE A 105 -1.13 3.14 0.53
N ASN A 106 -1.28 2.15 1.40
CA ASN A 106 -2.21 2.19 2.53
C ASN A 106 -1.62 1.47 3.74
N THR A 107 -1.92 1.98 4.93
CA THR A 107 -1.80 1.23 6.18
C THR A 107 -2.70 1.88 7.22
N GLY A 108 -3.30 1.08 8.10
CA GLY A 108 -4.14 1.62 9.17
C GLY A 108 -4.77 0.55 10.04
N PHE A 109 -5.47 -0.40 9.43
CA PHE A 109 -6.31 -1.36 10.14
C PHE A 109 -5.55 -2.15 11.22
N TRP A 110 -4.32 -2.58 10.90
CA TRP A 110 -3.52 -3.42 11.78
C TRP A 110 -2.88 -2.69 12.96
N TRP A 111 -2.87 -1.35 12.96
CA TRP A 111 -2.25 -0.57 14.03
C TRP A 111 -3.03 -0.65 15.35
N ASP A 112 -4.35 -0.84 15.29
CA ASP A 112 -5.22 -0.97 16.46
C ASP A 112 -5.46 -2.43 16.89
N VAL A 113 -4.82 -3.39 16.20
CA VAL A 113 -4.88 -4.81 16.55
C VAL A 113 -3.93 -5.09 17.70
N ASN A 114 -4.45 -5.75 18.74
CA ASN A 114 -3.72 -6.08 19.96
C ASN A 114 -3.59 -7.60 20.15
N GLY A 115 -2.79 -8.00 21.15
CA GLY A 115 -2.54 -9.41 21.45
C GLY A 115 -1.79 -10.14 20.34
N ASN A 116 -1.98 -11.46 20.23
CA ASN A 116 -1.21 -12.30 19.30
C ASN A 116 -1.47 -11.98 17.82
N GLN A 117 -2.62 -11.37 17.50
CA GLN A 117 -3.01 -11.07 16.12
C GLN A 117 -2.19 -9.93 15.48
N LYS A 118 -1.56 -9.06 16.30
CA LYS A 118 -0.80 -7.90 15.83
C LYS A 118 0.43 -8.27 14.99
N GLY A 119 0.94 -9.50 15.13
CA GLY A 119 1.97 -10.05 14.24
C GLY A 119 3.42 -9.69 14.59
N TRP A 120 3.64 -8.98 15.70
CA TRP A 120 4.96 -8.67 16.25
C TRP A 120 4.90 -8.77 17.80
N ASP A 121 6.06 -9.03 18.41
CA ASP A 121 6.19 -9.28 19.85
C ASP A 121 6.85 -8.10 20.57
N PHE A 122 7.69 -7.35 19.85
CA PHE A 122 8.37 -6.15 20.31
C PHE A 122 8.35 -5.06 19.23
N ILE A 123 8.69 -3.85 19.61
CA ILE A 123 8.74 -2.68 18.73
C ILE A 123 10.00 -1.87 18.99
N GLN A 124 10.58 -1.32 17.93
CA GLN A 124 11.78 -0.49 17.95
C GLN A 124 11.58 0.74 17.08
N ASP A 125 11.98 1.90 17.59
CA ASP A 125 11.88 3.18 16.91
C ASP A 125 13.28 3.80 16.79
N GLY A 126 14.08 3.34 15.84
CA GLY A 126 15.46 3.79 15.65
C GLY A 126 16.47 2.74 16.07
N GLU A 127 17.57 2.66 15.31
CA GLU A 127 18.58 1.60 15.45
C GLU A 127 19.20 1.54 16.86
N ASN A 128 19.45 2.71 17.45
CA ASN A 128 20.09 2.82 18.76
C ASN A 128 19.09 2.92 19.92
N ASN A 129 17.78 2.85 19.64
CA ASN A 129 16.75 2.95 20.67
C ASN A 129 16.45 1.57 21.27
N PRO A 130 16.07 1.50 22.57
CA PRO A 130 15.71 0.24 23.21
C PRO A 130 14.57 -0.47 22.50
N ILE A 131 14.68 -1.79 22.37
CA ILE A 131 13.57 -2.64 21.94
C ILE A 131 12.63 -2.81 23.14
N VAL A 132 11.37 -2.42 22.96
CA VAL A 132 10.35 -2.48 24.01
C VAL A 132 9.23 -3.44 23.62
N ARG A 133 8.50 -3.97 24.61
CA ARG A 133 7.39 -4.92 24.37
C ARG A 133 6.21 -4.29 23.64
N ASP A 134 5.96 -3.01 23.90
CA ASP A 134 4.79 -2.32 23.37
C ASP A 134 5.03 -0.80 23.34
N MET A 135 4.20 -0.08 22.58
CA MET A 135 4.23 1.37 22.38
C MET A 135 2.80 1.85 22.16
N ASP A 136 2.54 3.12 22.43
CA ASP A 136 1.30 3.78 22.00
C ASP A 136 1.08 3.61 20.48
N ARG A 137 -0.12 3.15 20.09
CA ARG A 137 -0.44 2.75 18.71
C ARG A 137 -0.41 3.95 17.76
N THR A 138 -0.95 5.09 18.19
CA THR A 138 -0.98 6.33 17.40
C THR A 138 0.43 6.88 17.21
N LEU A 139 1.27 6.84 18.25
CA LEU A 139 2.68 7.23 18.16
C LEU A 139 3.45 6.30 17.22
N ALA A 140 3.24 4.99 17.33
CA ALA A 140 3.90 4.01 16.48
C ALA A 140 3.50 4.18 15.00
N PHE A 141 2.21 4.35 14.72
CA PHE A 141 1.66 4.65 13.40
C PHE A 141 2.32 5.90 12.81
N ARG A 142 2.33 7.01 13.57
CA ARG A 142 2.92 8.28 13.13
C ARG A 142 4.40 8.12 12.80
N LYS A 143 5.15 7.35 13.59
CA LYS A 143 6.58 7.11 13.37
C LYS A 143 6.85 6.32 12.10
N ALA A 144 6.13 5.20 11.89
CA ALA A 144 6.26 4.44 10.65
C ALA A 144 5.86 5.25 9.42
N LEU A 145 4.76 6.01 9.49
CA LEU A 145 4.34 6.86 8.38
C LEU A 145 5.34 7.99 8.10
N THR A 146 5.99 8.53 9.13
CA THR A 146 7.09 9.50 8.97
C THR A 146 8.29 8.86 8.27
N THR A 147 8.65 7.63 8.63
CA THR A 147 9.72 6.87 7.94
C THR A 147 9.37 6.62 6.48
N TRP A 148 8.12 6.21 6.19
CA TRP A 148 7.63 6.03 4.83
C TRP A 148 7.71 7.33 4.01
N ALA A 149 7.24 8.45 4.56
CA ALA A 149 7.29 9.74 3.87
C ALA A 149 8.74 10.15 3.55
N LYS A 150 9.66 9.98 4.50
CA LYS A 150 11.10 10.22 4.27
C LYS A 150 11.69 9.33 3.18
N TRP A 151 11.21 8.10 3.04
CA TRP A 151 11.64 7.21 1.97
C TRP A 151 11.13 7.66 0.60
N VAL A 152 9.87 8.10 0.52
CA VAL A 152 9.32 8.71 -0.70
C VAL A 152 10.17 9.92 -1.11
N ASP A 153 10.54 10.77 -0.15
CA ASP A 153 11.33 11.98 -0.37
C ASP A 153 12.85 11.73 -0.47
N SER A 154 13.32 10.49 -0.35
CA SER A 154 14.76 10.17 -0.29
C SER A 154 15.49 10.30 -1.62
N GLY A 155 14.76 10.48 -2.73
CA GLY A 155 15.30 10.45 -4.09
C GLY A 155 15.45 9.05 -4.70
N VAL A 156 15.04 8.00 -3.99
CA VAL A 156 15.01 6.63 -4.53
C VAL A 156 13.98 6.48 -5.66
N LEU A 157 12.89 7.25 -5.62
CA LEU A 157 11.87 7.27 -6.66
C LEU A 157 12.17 8.32 -7.73
N ASN A 158 11.98 7.95 -8.99
CA ASN A 158 12.00 8.90 -10.09
C ASN A 158 10.59 9.46 -10.31
N PHE A 159 10.29 10.63 -9.74
CA PHE A 159 8.97 11.27 -9.88
C PHE A 159 8.64 11.76 -11.30
N ALA A 160 9.60 11.82 -12.22
CA ALA A 160 9.30 12.04 -13.64
C ALA A 160 8.61 10.81 -14.28
N LYS A 161 8.78 9.63 -13.68
CA LYS A 161 8.18 8.36 -14.11
C LYS A 161 7.04 7.93 -13.19
N THR A 162 7.28 7.96 -11.89
CA THR A 162 6.44 7.31 -10.87
C THR A 162 5.52 8.31 -10.20
N LYS A 163 4.20 8.06 -10.27
CA LYS A 163 3.21 8.78 -9.47
C LYS A 163 3.00 8.05 -8.13
N VAL A 164 2.95 8.77 -7.02
CA VAL A 164 2.78 8.21 -5.67
C VAL A 164 1.51 8.74 -5.04
N PHE A 165 0.72 7.84 -4.48
CA PHE A 165 -0.53 8.13 -3.78
C PHE A 165 -0.52 7.46 -2.42
N TYR A 166 -1.19 8.08 -1.46
CA TYR A 166 -1.50 7.47 -0.16
C TYR A 166 -3.02 7.48 0.05
N GLN A 167 -3.59 6.30 0.25
CA GLN A 167 -4.98 6.14 0.59
C GLN A 167 -5.15 6.20 2.11
N GLY A 168 -6.00 7.13 2.56
CA GLY A 168 -6.28 7.35 3.98
C GLY A 168 -7.00 6.18 4.66
N PHE A 169 -7.29 6.37 5.96
CA PHE A 169 -7.99 5.38 6.76
C PHE A 169 -9.38 5.08 6.22
N TYR A 170 -9.72 3.80 6.22
CA TYR A 170 -11.09 3.33 6.10
C TYR A 170 -11.74 3.33 7.48
N PRO A 171 -12.89 3.98 7.68
CA PRO A 171 -13.59 3.90 8.95
C PRO A 171 -14.10 2.48 9.19
N ASP A 172 -13.77 1.91 10.34
CA ASP A 172 -14.43 0.71 10.84
C ASP A 172 -15.80 1.09 11.40
N HIS A 173 -16.87 0.52 10.83
CA HIS A 173 -18.24 0.76 11.26
C HIS A 173 -18.53 0.32 12.70
N TYR A 174 -17.66 -0.50 13.32
CA TYR A 174 -17.78 -0.96 14.70
C TYR A 174 -16.87 -0.24 15.68
N ARG A 175 -15.84 0.47 15.21
CA ARG A 175 -14.86 1.17 16.04
C ARG A 175 -14.82 2.66 15.71
N LEU A 176 -15.94 3.34 15.90
CA LEU A 176 -15.96 4.81 15.92
C LEU A 176 -15.52 5.32 17.29
N ALA A 177 -14.22 5.19 17.59
CA ALA A 177 -13.60 5.90 18.70
C ALA A 177 -12.22 6.40 18.28
N SER A 178 -12.15 7.73 18.10
CA SER A 178 -10.96 8.58 18.18
C SER A 178 -9.84 8.42 17.14
N ILE A 179 -10.06 8.89 15.90
CA ILE A 179 -9.03 9.65 15.15
C ILE A 179 -9.70 10.82 14.40
N ASN A 180 -10.28 11.75 15.15
CA ASN A 180 -10.63 13.08 14.64
C ASN A 180 -9.55 14.05 15.09
N ARG A 181 -8.42 14.09 14.37
CA ARG A 181 -7.42 15.17 14.28
C ARG A 181 -6.08 14.55 13.90
N LEU A 182 -5.87 14.43 12.59
CA LEU A 182 -4.63 14.74 11.87
C LEU A 182 -4.80 14.07 10.51
N ILE A 183 -4.65 14.89 9.47
CA ILE A 183 -4.73 14.55 8.05
C ILE A 183 -6.16 14.67 7.46
N ASN A 184 -6.40 15.78 6.75
CA ASN A 184 -7.42 15.86 5.71
C ASN A 184 -7.03 14.89 4.58
N LEU A 185 -7.47 13.63 4.66
CA LEU A 185 -7.45 12.71 3.52
C LEU A 185 -8.90 12.40 3.18
N TYR A 186 -9.32 12.88 2.01
CA TYR A 186 -10.67 12.67 1.51
C TYR A 186 -10.96 11.18 1.33
N PHE A 187 -12.21 10.82 1.61
CA PHE A 187 -12.84 9.56 1.26
C PHE A 187 -12.82 9.40 -0.26
N VAL A 188 -12.18 8.37 -0.78
CA VAL A 188 -12.03 8.23 -2.23
C VAL A 188 -11.96 6.77 -2.65
N ASP A 189 -13.08 6.24 -3.15
CA ASP A 189 -13.10 4.98 -3.92
C ASP A 189 -13.25 5.21 -5.45
N LEU A 190 -13.59 6.44 -5.90
CA LEU A 190 -13.76 6.76 -7.33
C LEU A 190 -12.97 8.00 -7.82
N PHE A 191 -12.66 8.95 -6.94
CA PHE A 191 -11.87 10.16 -7.28
C PHE A 191 -10.35 9.85 -7.50
N PHE A 192 -9.84 8.75 -6.96
CA PHE A 192 -8.43 8.33 -7.08
C PHE A 192 -8.14 7.85 -8.50
N ILE A 193 -9.12 7.18 -9.12
CA ILE A 193 -8.97 6.63 -10.46
C ILE A 193 -8.89 7.74 -11.51
N SER A 194 -9.57 8.88 -11.32
CA SER A 194 -9.40 10.06 -12.19
C SER A 194 -8.02 10.71 -12.05
N LEU A 195 -7.41 10.71 -10.86
CA LEU A 195 -6.06 11.25 -10.64
C LEU A 195 -4.94 10.41 -11.26
N LEU A 196 -5.21 9.13 -11.57
CA LEU A 196 -4.28 8.29 -12.32
C LEU A 196 -4.21 8.66 -13.81
N ILE A 197 -5.24 9.32 -14.30
CA ILE A 197 -5.52 9.60 -15.72
C ILE A 197 -5.07 11.02 -16.12
N ASP A 198 -4.88 11.94 -15.17
CA ASP A 198 -4.37 13.31 -15.37
C ASP A 198 -2.89 13.39 -15.00
#